data_AF-A0A9X2MUC8-F1
#
_entry.id   AF-A0A9X2MUC8-F1
#
_cell.length_a   1.000
_cell.length_b   1.000
_cell.length_c   1.000
_cell.angle_alpha   90.00
_cell.angle_beta   90.00
_cell.angle_gamma   90.00
#
_symmetry.space_group_name_H-M   'P 1'
#
loop_
_entity.id
_entity.type
_entity.pdbx_description
1 polymer ?
#
loop_
_entity_poly.entity_id
_entity_poly.type
_entity_poly.pdbx_seq_one_letter_code
_entity_poly.pdbx_strand_id
1 'polypeptide(L)'
;LVSLQSGSGAPDLADIELGKFPNFLKGEPQLVPLNDIVEPELGNLVKARFDIYAKDGNYYGVDYHVGASVIYYNKELLDKAGVNPADIK
;
A
#
# COMPACT_ATOMS: atom_id res chain seq x y z
N LEU A 1 -9.65 -2.13 13.86
CA LEU A 1 -9.07 -2.20 15.22
C LEU A 1 -9.93 -2.99 16.19
N VAL A 2 -11.25 -2.73 16.29
CA VAL A 2 -12.12 -3.39 17.30
C VAL A 2 -12.01 -4.93 17.27
N SER A 3 -12.04 -5.56 16.09
CA SER A 3 -11.90 -7.01 15.96
C SER A 3 -10.57 -7.54 16.48
N LEU A 4 -9.45 -6.94 16.07
CA LEU A 4 -8.10 -7.30 16.55
C LEU A 4 -7.95 -7.08 18.07
N GLN A 5 -8.50 -5.99 18.61
CA GLN A 5 -8.49 -5.73 20.05
C GLN A 5 -9.37 -6.71 20.84
N SER A 6 -10.48 -7.15 20.26
CA SER A 6 -11.38 -8.14 20.86
C SER A 6 -10.89 -9.58 20.73
N GLY A 7 -9.87 -9.84 19.90
CA GLY A 7 -9.37 -11.18 19.60
C GLY A 7 -10.36 -12.07 18.82
N SER A 8 -11.40 -11.49 18.23
CA SER A 8 -12.46 -12.24 17.53
C SER A 8 -13.01 -11.45 16.33
N GLY A 9 -13.40 -12.17 15.27
CA GLY A 9 -14.04 -11.60 14.08
C GLY A 9 -13.12 -10.82 13.14
N ALA A 10 -11.80 -10.87 13.33
CA ALA A 10 -10.86 -10.40 12.32
C ALA A 10 -10.73 -11.47 11.22
N PRO A 11 -10.60 -11.08 9.93
CA PRO A 11 -10.32 -12.03 8.85
C PRO A 11 -8.85 -12.49 8.92
N ASP A 12 -8.53 -13.58 8.23
CA ASP A 12 -7.14 -14.07 8.10
C ASP A 12 -6.26 -13.09 7.29
N LEU A 13 -6.85 -12.45 6.28
CA LEU A 13 -6.22 -11.46 5.41
C LEU A 13 -7.15 -10.25 5.20
N ALA A 14 -6.58 -9.06 5.18
CA ALA A 14 -7.31 -7.82 4.92
C ALA A 14 -6.46 -6.86 4.07
N ASP A 15 -7.11 -6.18 3.13
CA ASP A 15 -6.55 -4.97 2.53
C ASP A 15 -6.62 -3.83 3.55
N ILE A 16 -5.49 -3.18 3.78
CA ILE A 16 -5.36 -2.05 4.70
C ILE A 16 -4.79 -0.89 3.89
N GLU A 17 -5.61 0.15 3.76
CA GLU A 17 -5.20 1.40 3.12
C GLU A 17 -3.89 1.93 3.72
N LEU A 18 -2.94 2.29 2.85
CA LEU A 18 -1.57 2.64 3.22
C LEU A 18 -1.51 3.74 4.29
N GLY A 19 -2.30 4.81 4.14
CA GLY A 19 -2.39 5.91 5.11
C GLY A 19 -2.96 5.51 6.48
N LYS A 20 -3.66 4.36 6.59
CA LYS A 20 -4.12 3.80 7.87
C LYS A 20 -3.14 2.80 8.47
N PHE A 21 -2.26 2.18 7.67
CA PHE A 21 -1.33 1.13 8.10
C PHE A 21 -0.48 1.52 9.31
N PRO A 22 0.07 2.75 9.44
CA PRO A 22 0.85 3.15 10.60
C PRO A 22 0.11 3.01 11.94
N ASN A 23 -1.22 3.02 11.96
CA ASN A 23 -1.99 2.80 13.18
C ASN A 23 -1.91 1.36 13.70
N PHE A 24 -1.69 0.39 12.82
CA PHE A 24 -1.55 -1.03 13.16
C PHE A 24 -0.13 -1.39 13.62
N LEU A 25 0.84 -0.51 13.35
CA LEU A 25 2.22 -0.64 13.82
C LEU A 25 2.45 0.04 15.18
N LYS A 26 1.47 0.75 15.76
CA LYS A 26 1.62 1.40 17.07
C LYS A 26 1.69 0.38 18.19
N GLY A 27 2.53 0.62 19.21
CA GLY A 27 2.68 -0.29 20.35
C GLY A 27 3.24 -1.65 19.93
N GLU A 28 2.63 -2.73 20.36
CA GLU A 28 2.89 -4.07 19.85
C GLU A 28 2.00 -4.33 18.63
N PRO A 29 2.57 -4.55 17.43
CA PRO A 29 1.77 -4.84 16.24
C PRO A 29 0.91 -6.09 16.44
N GLN A 30 -0.37 -5.98 16.08
CA GLN A 30 -1.34 -7.08 16.15
C GLN A 30 -1.39 -7.90 14.86
N LEU A 31 -0.53 -7.58 13.90
CA LEU A 31 -0.39 -8.27 12.63
C LEU A 31 0.73 -9.30 12.74
N VAL A 32 0.61 -10.40 11.99
CA VAL A 32 1.63 -11.44 11.97
C VAL A 32 2.85 -10.94 11.18
N PRO A 33 4.08 -11.12 11.69
CA PRO A 33 5.29 -10.84 10.92
C PRO A 33 5.39 -11.81 9.73
N LEU A 34 5.77 -11.29 8.57
CA LEU A 34 5.83 -12.00 7.28
C LEU A 34 7.28 -12.11 6.77
N ASN A 35 8.28 -12.06 7.66
CA ASN A 35 9.70 -12.05 7.28
C ASN A 35 10.10 -13.28 6.45
N ASP A 36 9.56 -14.45 6.78
CA ASP A 36 9.78 -15.71 6.05
C ASP A 36 9.30 -15.66 4.59
N ILE A 37 8.31 -14.82 4.30
CA ILE A 37 7.78 -14.57 2.95
C ILE A 37 8.52 -13.41 2.27
N VAL A 38 8.79 -12.33 3.00
CA VAL A 38 9.33 -11.07 2.43
C VAL A 38 10.82 -11.15 2.16
N GLU A 39 11.62 -11.65 3.10
CA GLU A 39 13.09 -11.64 3.01
C GLU A 39 13.64 -12.36 1.76
N PRO A 40 13.11 -13.52 1.34
CA PRO A 40 13.54 -14.17 0.11
C PRO A 40 13.33 -13.33 -1.16
N GLU A 41 12.37 -12.40 -1.15
CA GLU A 41 11.93 -11.63 -2.32
C GLU A 41 12.51 -10.21 -2.37
N LEU A 42 13.25 -9.77 -1.35
CA LEU A 42 13.81 -8.41 -1.28
C LEU A 42 14.77 -8.07 -2.43
N GLY A 43 15.38 -9.09 -3.06
CA GLY A 43 16.22 -8.92 -4.26
C GLY A 43 15.43 -8.81 -5.57
N ASN A 44 14.19 -9.33 -5.59
CA ASN A 44 13.33 -9.35 -6.77
C ASN A 44 12.41 -8.13 -6.85
N LEU A 45 12.18 -7.46 -5.72
CA LEU A 45 11.17 -6.43 -5.57
C LEU A 45 11.77 -5.12 -5.04
N VAL A 46 11.03 -4.02 -5.19
CA VAL A 46 11.47 -2.70 -4.72
C VAL A 46 11.39 -2.67 -3.19
N LYS A 47 12.53 -2.81 -2.51
CA LYS A 47 12.62 -2.84 -1.04
C LYS A 47 11.85 -1.73 -0.33
N ALA A 48 11.87 -0.51 -0.89
CA ALA A 48 11.14 0.64 -0.33
C ALA A 48 9.62 0.39 -0.19
N ARG A 49 9.05 -0.56 -0.94
CA ARG A 49 7.63 -0.96 -0.84
C ARG A 49 7.34 -1.88 0.35
N PHE A 50 8.35 -2.55 0.90
CA PHE A 50 8.20 -3.36 2.12
C PHE A 50 8.53 -2.54 3.37
N ASP A 51 9.49 -1.62 3.26
CA ASP A 51 9.93 -0.79 4.38
C ASP A 51 8.81 0.07 4.99
N ILE A 52 7.80 0.46 4.19
CA ILE A 52 6.62 1.20 4.67
C ILE A 52 5.70 0.38 5.57
N TYR A 53 5.79 -0.96 5.52
CA TYR A 53 5.04 -1.90 6.37
C TYR A 53 5.90 -2.49 7.48
N ALA A 54 7.15 -2.04 7.61
CA ALA A 54 8.11 -2.60 8.53
C ALA A 54 8.10 -1.89 9.88
N LYS A 55 8.36 -2.64 10.95
CA LYS A 55 8.64 -2.11 12.28
C LYS A 55 9.57 -3.06 13.04
N ASP A 56 10.59 -2.49 13.68
CA ASP A 56 11.54 -3.20 14.55
C ASP A 56 12.14 -4.46 13.88
N GLY A 57 12.49 -4.35 12.60
CA GLY A 57 13.08 -5.43 11.80
C GLY A 57 12.08 -6.45 11.24
N ASN A 58 10.78 -6.31 11.54
CA ASN A 58 9.74 -7.21 11.04
C ASN A 58 8.89 -6.55 9.97
N TYR A 59 8.44 -7.33 8.99
CA TYR A 59 7.52 -6.89 7.93
C TYR A 59 6.09 -7.34 8.24
N TYR A 60 5.12 -6.44 8.29
CA TYR A 60 3.73 -6.77 8.70
C TYR A 60 2.72 -6.70 7.57
N GLY A 61 3.18 -6.41 6.35
CA GLY A 61 2.33 -6.26 5.18
C GLY A 61 3.15 -6.39 3.91
N VAL A 62 2.47 -6.73 2.83
CA VAL A 62 3.04 -6.83 1.50
C VAL A 62 2.30 -5.87 0.58
N ASP A 63 3.06 -5.16 -0.24
CA ASP A 63 2.47 -4.31 -1.26
C ASP A 63 1.84 -5.19 -2.35
N TYR A 64 0.63 -4.87 -2.80
CA TYR A 64 0.04 -5.50 -3.98
C TYR A 64 0.12 -4.58 -5.21
N HIS A 65 0.22 -3.26 -5.03
CA HIS A 65 0.28 -2.32 -6.15
C HIS A 65 1.12 -1.07 -5.86
N VAL A 66 1.83 -0.62 -6.89
CA VAL A 66 2.47 0.69 -6.90
C VAL A 66 1.60 1.63 -7.72
N GLY A 67 1.09 2.68 -7.09
CA GLY A 67 0.38 3.77 -7.77
C GLY A 67 1.36 4.83 -8.27
N ALA A 68 1.19 5.24 -9.52
CA ALA A 68 1.75 6.49 -10.03
C ALA A 68 0.62 7.50 -10.19
N SER A 69 0.83 8.74 -9.76
CA SER A 69 -0.10 9.82 -10.04
C SER A 69 -0.06 10.13 -11.53
N VAL A 70 -1.20 9.98 -12.19
CA VAL A 70 -1.40 10.29 -13.61
C VAL A 70 -2.65 11.14 -13.77
N ILE A 71 -2.72 11.85 -14.89
CA ILE A 71 -3.91 12.59 -15.29
C ILE A 71 -4.70 11.72 -16.27
N TYR A 72 -5.95 11.41 -15.92
CA TYR A 72 -6.91 10.81 -16.84
C TYR A 72 -7.75 11.93 -17.46
N TYR A 73 -7.90 11.90 -18.79
CA TYR A 73 -8.67 12.90 -19.52
C TYR A 73 -9.45 12.29 -20.68
N ASN A 74 -10.50 12.98 -21.12
CA ASN A 74 -11.25 12.60 -22.32
C ASN A 74 -10.59 13.22 -23.55
N LYS A 75 -9.93 12.39 -24.36
CA LYS A 75 -9.24 12.82 -25.57
C LYS A 75 -10.18 13.50 -26.57
N GLU A 76 -11.37 12.94 -26.81
CA GLU A 76 -12.33 13.49 -27.77
C GLU A 76 -12.78 14.90 -27.38
N LEU A 77 -13.00 15.16 -26.08
CA LEU A 77 -13.39 16.48 -25.59
C LEU A 77 -12.24 17.49 -25.67
N LEU A 78 -11.01 17.08 -25.37
CA LEU A 78 -9.83 17.95 -25.49
C LEU A 78 -9.54 18.31 -26.95
N ASP A 79 -9.63 17.33 -27.86
CA ASP A 79 -9.44 17.55 -29.29
C ASP A 79 -10.50 18.52 -29.84
N LYS A 80 -11.78 18.35 -29.46
CA LYS A 80 -12.87 19.28 -29.84
C LYS A 80 -12.66 20.70 -29.29
N ALA A 81 -12.03 20.81 -28.12
CA ALA A 81 -11.69 22.09 -27.50
C ALA A 81 -10.38 22.70 -28.03
N GLY A 82 -9.62 21.97 -28.87
CA GLY A 82 -8.31 22.40 -29.34
C GLY A 82 -7.24 22.46 -28.25
N VAL A 83 -7.38 21.68 -27.17
CA VAL A 83 -6.46 21.67 -26.03
C VAL A 83 -5.56 20.45 -26.09
N ASN A 84 -4.24 20.67 -26.03
CA ASN A 84 -3.27 19.60 -25.93
C ASN A 84 -3.02 19.24 -24.45
N PRO A 85 -3.24 17.99 -24.02
CA PRO A 85 -3.04 17.56 -22.64
C PRO A 85 -1.58 17.72 -22.15
N ALA A 86 -0.59 17.72 -23.06
CA ALA A 86 0.82 17.91 -22.70
C ALA A 86 1.15 19.35 -22.25
N ASP A 87 0.29 20.32 -22.56
CA ASP A 87 0.47 21.73 -22.21
C ASP A 87 -0.15 22.09 -20.84
N ILE A 88 -0.88 21.14 -20.22
CA ILE A 88 -1.51 21.30 -18.91
C ILE A 88 -0.45 21.13 -17.81
N LYS A 89 -0.28 22.14 -16.95
CA LYS A 89 0.68 22.17 -15.84
C LYS A 89 0.02 21.89 -14.50
#